data_AF-A0A3D0D680-F1
#
_entry.id   AF-A0A3D0D680-F1
#
_cell.length_a   1.000
_cell.length_b   1.000
_cell.length_c   1.000
_cell.angle_alpha   90.00
_cell.angle_beta   90.00
_cell.angle_gamma   90.00
#
_symmetry.space_group_name_H-M   'P 1'
#
loop_
_entity.id
_entity.type
_entity.pdbx_description
1 polymer ?
#
loop_
_entity_poly.entity_id
_entity_poly.type
_entity_poly.pdbx_seq_one_letter_code
_entity_poly.pdbx_strand_id
1 'polypeptide(L)'
;MEPVTSCCCGLDVHKKNVVACLRRIEATGELQIEVRTFSTMTHELLGLAAWLKEAGCEQVAMESTGVYWKPVFNLLHMDVEVLVVNAQHMKAVPGRKTDVRDAEWIAELLHFGLLRGSYIPPQEQRELRELTRYRTTVVQERARFSNRLPKVLEDAKVKRGAVATNILGRSARAMLEAIVAGERDPALLADLARGTLRTKRAAVEQALTGRVMGHHRFLISELLGQIE
;
A
#
# COMPACT_ATOMS: atom_id res chain seq x y z
N MET A 1 14.20 -9.08 -37.34
CA MET A 1 14.81 -8.45 -36.15
C MET A 1 15.59 -9.56 -35.46
N GLU A 2 16.86 -9.35 -35.12
CA GLU A 2 17.65 -10.38 -34.45
C GLU A 2 17.34 -10.37 -32.94
N PRO A 3 17.29 -11.55 -32.30
CA PRO A 3 17.07 -11.66 -30.87
C PRO A 3 18.29 -11.19 -30.10
N VAL A 4 18.06 -10.55 -28.95
CA VAL A 4 19.10 -9.97 -28.08
C VAL A 4 19.62 -10.98 -27.06
N THR A 5 18.88 -12.08 -26.85
CA THR A 5 19.20 -13.15 -25.90
C THR A 5 18.78 -14.51 -26.46
N SER A 6 19.54 -15.55 -26.13
CA SER A 6 19.29 -16.92 -26.60
C SER A 6 18.18 -17.63 -25.80
N CYS A 7 17.97 -17.23 -24.54
CA CYS A 7 16.97 -17.82 -23.67
C CYS A 7 16.39 -16.78 -22.70
N CYS A 8 15.10 -16.50 -22.81
CA CYS A 8 14.42 -15.50 -21.98
C CYS A 8 13.00 -15.93 -21.60
N CYS A 9 12.44 -15.33 -20.56
CA CYS A 9 11.11 -15.66 -20.08
C CYS A 9 10.24 -14.43 -19.84
N GLY A 10 8.99 -14.48 -20.29
CA GLY A 10 7.96 -13.53 -19.93
C GLY A 10 7.05 -14.10 -18.86
N LEU A 11 6.79 -13.32 -17.81
CA LEU A 11 5.94 -13.69 -16.69
C LEU A 11 4.72 -12.78 -16.62
N ASP A 12 3.53 -13.38 -16.69
CA ASP A 12 2.30 -12.72 -16.28
C ASP A 12 1.98 -13.11 -14.82
N VAL A 13 1.99 -12.11 -13.93
CA VAL A 13 1.93 -12.31 -12.49
C VAL A 13 0.56 -11.87 -11.98
N HIS A 14 -0.19 -12.83 -11.45
CA HIS A 14 -1.47 -12.60 -10.82
C HIS A 14 -1.44 -12.89 -9.33
N LYS A 15 -2.57 -12.68 -8.65
CA LYS A 15 -2.68 -12.90 -7.21
C LYS A 15 -2.37 -14.35 -6.79
N LYS A 16 -2.85 -15.34 -7.56
CA LYS A 16 -2.77 -16.76 -7.19
C LYS A 16 -1.75 -17.55 -8.00
N ASN A 17 -1.50 -17.13 -9.24
CA ASN A 17 -0.68 -17.86 -10.19
C ASN A 17 0.29 -16.92 -10.92
N VAL A 18 1.36 -17.51 -11.44
CA VAL A 18 2.30 -16.90 -12.37
C VAL A 18 2.30 -17.76 -13.64
N VAL A 19 1.95 -17.17 -14.77
CA VAL A 19 2.09 -17.83 -16.07
C VAL A 19 3.43 -17.43 -16.65
N ALA A 20 4.27 -18.41 -16.94
CA ALA A 20 5.63 -18.23 -17.41
C ALA A 20 5.77 -18.79 -18.83
N CYS A 21 6.18 -17.94 -19.76
CA CYS A 21 6.49 -18.32 -21.13
C CYS A 21 7.99 -18.23 -21.36
N LEU A 22 8.66 -19.38 -21.44
CA LEU A 22 10.08 -19.48 -21.74
C LEU A 22 10.26 -19.57 -23.26
N ARG A 23 11.16 -18.76 -23.80
CA ARG A 23 11.60 -18.79 -25.21
C ARG A 23 13.08 -19.16 -25.24
N ARG A 24 13.45 -20.14 -26.05
CA ARG A 24 14.84 -20.55 -26.25
C ARG A 24 15.12 -20.76 -27.73
N ILE A 25 16.25 -20.25 -28.21
CA ILE A 25 16.79 -20.60 -29.52
C ILE A 25 17.80 -21.72 -29.31
N GLU A 26 17.54 -22.87 -29.93
CA GLU A 26 18.47 -23.98 -29.91
C GLU A 26 19.68 -23.73 -30.83
N ALA A 27 20.74 -24.53 -30.69
CA ALA A 27 21.92 -24.44 -31.56
C ALA A 27 21.60 -24.65 -33.04
N THR A 28 20.47 -25.28 -33.35
CA THR A 28 19.93 -25.47 -34.71
C THR A 28 19.30 -24.20 -35.30
N GLY A 29 19.10 -23.16 -34.50
CA GLY A 29 18.36 -21.95 -34.86
C GLY A 29 16.84 -22.08 -34.69
N GLU A 30 16.34 -23.23 -34.23
CA GLU A 30 14.92 -23.44 -33.98
C GLU A 30 14.48 -22.74 -32.68
N LEU A 31 13.34 -22.06 -32.73
CA LEU A 31 12.73 -21.41 -31.58
C LEU A 31 11.83 -22.41 -30.84
N GLN A 32 12.19 -22.73 -29.61
CA GLN A 32 11.37 -23.48 -28.67
C GLN A 32 10.63 -22.54 -27.73
N ILE A 33 9.34 -22.82 -27.51
CA ILE A 33 8.47 -22.10 -26.58
C ILE A 33 7.87 -23.09 -25.60
N GLU A 34 8.07 -22.85 -24.31
CA GLU A 34 7.49 -23.67 -23.25
C GLU A 34 6.71 -22.77 -22.29
N VAL A 35 5.44 -23.09 -22.05
CA VAL A 35 4.58 -22.35 -21.12
C VAL A 35 4.28 -23.23 -19.91
N ARG A 36 4.52 -22.69 -18.70
CA ARG A 36 4.16 -23.31 -17.43
C ARG A 36 3.40 -22.35 -16.55
N THR A 37 2.50 -22.87 -15.73
CA THR A 37 1.80 -22.09 -14.72
C THR A 37 2.22 -22.57 -13.34
N PHE A 38 2.64 -21.64 -12.50
CA PHE A 38 3.02 -21.87 -11.11
C PHE A 38 2.04 -21.15 -10.20
N SER A 39 1.87 -21.60 -8.95
CA SER A 39 1.18 -20.77 -7.96
C SER A 39 2.09 -19.66 -7.43
N THR A 40 1.54 -18.66 -6.75
CA THR A 40 2.31 -17.62 -6.04
C THR A 40 2.84 -18.06 -4.68
N MET A 41 2.67 -19.33 -4.30
CA MET A 41 3.23 -19.88 -3.06
C MET A 41 4.75 -20.04 -3.20
N THR A 42 5.50 -19.81 -2.12
CA THR A 42 6.97 -19.82 -2.13
C THR A 42 7.56 -21.11 -2.71
N HIS A 43 6.99 -22.28 -2.40
CA HIS A 43 7.44 -23.56 -2.96
C HIS A 43 7.36 -23.56 -4.49
N GLU A 44 6.24 -23.12 -5.06
CA GLU A 44 6.04 -23.09 -6.51
C GLU A 44 6.90 -22.01 -7.18
N LEU A 45 7.12 -20.88 -6.51
CA LEU A 45 8.03 -19.84 -7.03
C LEU A 45 9.50 -20.28 -7.02
N LEU A 46 9.92 -21.09 -6.04
CA LEU A 46 11.23 -21.75 -6.06
C LEU A 46 11.32 -22.78 -7.18
N GLY A 47 10.24 -23.51 -7.46
CA GLY A 47 10.12 -24.40 -8.62
C GLY A 47 10.25 -23.65 -9.95
N LEU A 48 9.62 -22.48 -10.07
CA LEU A 48 9.78 -21.57 -11.20
C LEU A 48 11.25 -21.14 -11.35
N ALA A 49 11.89 -20.70 -10.26
CA ALA A 49 13.29 -20.29 -10.28
C ALA A 49 14.23 -21.43 -10.71
N ALA A 50 14.02 -22.64 -10.17
CA ALA A 50 14.79 -23.82 -10.53
C ALA A 50 14.61 -24.18 -12.02
N TRP A 51 13.37 -24.18 -12.52
CA TRP A 51 13.09 -24.46 -13.93
C TRP A 51 13.75 -23.42 -14.87
N LEU A 52 13.69 -22.13 -14.53
CA LEU A 52 14.37 -21.08 -15.32
C LEU A 52 15.89 -21.24 -15.31
N LYS A 53 16.46 -21.62 -14.17
CA LYS A 53 17.90 -21.84 -14.01
C LYS A 53 18.39 -23.06 -14.77
N GLU A 54 17.69 -24.19 -14.64
CA GLU A 54 17.95 -25.41 -15.44
C GLU A 54 17.82 -25.13 -16.94
N ALA A 55 16.91 -24.22 -17.30
CA ALA A 55 16.72 -23.82 -18.66
C ALA A 55 17.81 -22.89 -19.23
N GLY A 56 18.74 -22.39 -18.41
CA GLY A 56 19.73 -21.40 -18.83
C GLY A 56 19.10 -20.05 -19.20
N CYS A 57 17.98 -19.68 -18.57
CA CYS A 57 17.31 -18.42 -18.84
C CYS A 57 18.18 -17.24 -18.38
N GLU A 58 18.53 -16.36 -19.33
CA GLU A 58 19.40 -15.21 -19.09
C GLU A 58 18.62 -14.01 -18.51
N GLN A 59 17.41 -13.81 -19.02
CA GLN A 59 16.58 -12.66 -18.70
C GLN A 59 15.11 -13.03 -18.51
N VAL A 60 14.49 -12.40 -17.52
CA VAL A 60 13.07 -12.52 -17.21
C VAL A 60 12.43 -11.13 -17.24
N ALA A 61 11.23 -11.01 -17.80
CA ALA A 61 10.44 -9.79 -17.69
C ALA A 61 9.06 -10.06 -17.10
N MET A 62 8.55 -9.12 -16.31
CA MET A 62 7.21 -9.20 -15.70
C MET A 62 6.54 -7.82 -15.61
N GLU A 63 5.22 -7.79 -15.72
CA GLU A 63 4.44 -6.54 -15.60
C GLU A 63 4.39 -6.02 -14.14
N SER A 64 4.55 -4.71 -13.96
CA SER A 64 4.59 -4.04 -12.66
C SER A 64 3.20 -3.70 -12.08
N THR A 65 2.21 -4.59 -12.17
CA THR A 65 0.84 -4.28 -11.72
C THR A 65 0.62 -4.67 -10.26
N GLY A 66 0.33 -3.66 -9.42
CA GLY A 66 0.15 -3.84 -7.99
C GLY A 66 1.43 -4.26 -7.26
N VAL A 67 1.27 -5.10 -6.22
CA VAL A 67 2.38 -5.59 -5.38
C VAL A 67 2.85 -7.00 -5.73
N TYR A 68 2.15 -7.71 -6.61
CA TYR A 68 2.34 -9.15 -6.83
C TYR A 68 3.66 -9.51 -7.50
N TRP A 69 4.27 -8.59 -8.25
CA TRP A 69 5.61 -8.77 -8.83
C TRP A 69 6.71 -8.85 -7.77
N LYS A 70 6.54 -8.23 -6.59
CA LYS A 70 7.57 -8.17 -5.54
C LYS A 70 8.06 -9.55 -5.07
N PRO A 71 7.19 -10.50 -4.66
CA PRO A 71 7.64 -11.82 -4.22
C PRO A 71 8.36 -12.60 -5.32
N VAL A 72 7.90 -12.48 -6.58
CA VAL A 72 8.55 -13.13 -7.73
C VAL A 72 9.93 -12.52 -7.98
N PHE A 73 10.02 -11.18 -8.03
CA PHE A 73 11.28 -10.46 -8.17
C PHE A 73 12.28 -10.81 -7.06
N ASN A 74 11.85 -10.78 -5.80
CA ASN A 74 12.70 -11.05 -4.63
C ASN A 74 13.31 -12.46 -4.63
N LEU A 75 12.67 -13.44 -5.29
CA LEU A 75 13.20 -14.80 -5.43
C LEU A 75 14.09 -14.95 -6.66
N LEU A 76 13.73 -14.32 -7.79
CA LEU A 76 14.43 -14.53 -9.05
C LEU A 76 15.68 -13.64 -9.23
N HIS A 77 15.71 -12.43 -8.67
CA HIS A 77 16.73 -11.43 -8.98
C HIS A 77 18.16 -11.80 -8.54
N MET A 78 18.33 -12.89 -7.79
CA MET A 78 19.63 -13.39 -7.35
C MET A 78 20.27 -14.34 -8.37
N ASP A 79 19.46 -14.99 -9.20
CA ASP A 79 19.91 -16.01 -10.15
C ASP A 79 19.77 -15.58 -11.62
N VAL A 80 18.81 -14.68 -11.93
CA VAL A 80 18.48 -14.25 -13.29
C VAL A 80 18.31 -12.74 -13.35
N GLU A 81 18.62 -12.11 -14.49
CA GLU A 81 18.32 -10.69 -14.69
C GLU A 81 16.80 -10.48 -14.82
N VAL A 82 16.23 -9.63 -13.96
CA VAL A 82 14.76 -9.41 -13.92
C VAL A 82 14.40 -7.98 -14.30
N LEU A 83 13.61 -7.84 -15.38
CA LEU A 83 13.04 -6.59 -15.84
C LEU A 83 11.59 -6.47 -15.37
N VAL A 84 11.35 -5.56 -14.41
CA VAL A 84 10.00 -5.18 -14.01
C VAL A 84 9.51 -4.05 -14.93
N VAL A 85 8.57 -4.32 -15.83
CA VAL A 85 8.15 -3.39 -16.87
C VAL A 85 6.84 -2.69 -16.51
N ASN A 86 6.76 -1.39 -16.82
CA ASN A 86 5.53 -0.62 -16.62
C ASN A 86 4.47 -1.09 -17.62
N ALA A 87 3.29 -1.44 -17.12
CA ALA A 87 2.12 -1.84 -17.90
C ALA A 87 1.78 -0.87 -19.04
N GLN A 88 1.99 0.44 -18.84
CA GLN A 88 1.71 1.48 -19.85
C GLN A 88 2.63 1.39 -21.08
N HIS A 89 3.81 0.77 -20.94
CA HIS A 89 4.76 0.59 -22.04
C HIS A 89 4.47 -0.68 -22.85
N MET A 90 3.63 -1.58 -22.33
CA MET A 90 3.14 -2.75 -23.05
C MET A 90 1.83 -2.36 -23.73
N LYS A 91 1.90 -1.77 -24.93
CA LYS A 91 0.69 -1.45 -25.71
C LYS A 91 -0.10 -2.75 -25.93
N ALA A 92 -1.35 -2.78 -25.47
CA ALA A 92 -2.23 -3.92 -25.62
C ALA A 92 -2.41 -4.28 -27.10
N VAL A 93 -2.20 -5.55 -27.44
CA VAL A 93 -2.66 -6.10 -28.73
C VAL A 93 -4.18 -6.20 -28.68
N PRO A 94 -4.94 -5.60 -29.63
CA PRO A 94 -6.40 -5.71 -29.65
C PRO A 94 -6.84 -7.18 -29.77
N GLY A 95 -7.62 -7.68 -28.80
CA GLY A 95 -8.14 -9.05 -28.81
C GLY A 95 -8.47 -9.59 -27.43
N ARG A 96 -8.92 -10.86 -27.34
CA ARG A 96 -9.12 -11.56 -26.06
C ARG A 96 -7.78 -11.72 -25.33
N LYS A 97 -7.62 -10.97 -24.22
CA LYS A 97 -6.51 -11.04 -23.27
C LYS A 97 -6.63 -12.34 -22.46
N THR A 98 -5.56 -13.14 -22.45
CA THR A 98 -5.45 -14.38 -21.67
C THR A 98 -4.04 -14.40 -21.07
N ASP A 99 -3.91 -14.85 -19.83
CA ASP A 99 -2.67 -14.81 -19.05
C ASP A 99 -1.47 -15.45 -19.81
N VAL A 100 -1.73 -16.53 -20.58
CA VAL A 100 -0.73 -17.18 -21.45
C VAL A 100 -0.24 -16.25 -22.56
N ARG A 101 -1.14 -15.58 -23.27
CA ARG A 101 -0.79 -14.66 -24.37
C ARG A 101 -0.06 -13.43 -23.86
N ASP A 102 -0.37 -12.98 -22.64
CA ASP A 102 0.36 -11.88 -22.01
C ASP A 102 1.79 -12.30 -21.67
N ALA A 103 1.98 -13.48 -21.09
CA ALA A 103 3.31 -14.03 -20.83
C ALA A 103 4.13 -14.23 -22.13
N GLU A 104 3.50 -14.77 -23.18
CA GLU A 104 4.11 -14.94 -24.51
C GLU A 104 4.53 -13.59 -25.12
N TRP A 105 3.66 -12.59 -25.02
CA TRP A 105 3.93 -11.26 -25.54
C TRP A 105 5.09 -10.58 -24.79
N ILE A 106 5.12 -10.68 -23.46
CA ILE A 106 6.24 -10.19 -22.66
C ILE A 106 7.53 -10.89 -23.07
N ALA A 107 7.50 -12.22 -23.24
CA ALA A 107 8.67 -13.00 -23.63
C ALA A 107 9.18 -12.57 -25.01
N GLU A 108 8.29 -12.35 -25.98
CA GLU A 108 8.64 -11.89 -27.33
C GLU A 108 9.26 -10.50 -27.31
N LEU A 109 8.66 -9.55 -26.59
CA LEU A 109 9.20 -8.19 -26.47
C LEU A 109 10.58 -8.19 -25.79
N LEU A 110 10.76 -9.03 -24.76
CA LEU A 110 12.04 -9.20 -24.08
C LEU A 110 13.09 -9.77 -25.05
N HIS A 111 12.73 -10.81 -25.80
CA HIS A 111 13.61 -11.49 -26.74
C HIS A 111 14.21 -10.55 -27.79
N PHE A 112 13.47 -9.53 -28.21
CA PHE A 112 13.91 -8.52 -29.16
C PHE A 112 14.38 -7.20 -28.51
N GLY A 113 14.56 -7.16 -27.18
CA GLY A 113 15.05 -5.97 -26.47
C GLY A 113 14.11 -4.76 -26.53
N LEU A 114 12.82 -5.00 -26.76
CA LEU A 114 11.80 -3.95 -26.90
C LEU A 114 11.23 -3.49 -25.55
N LEU A 115 11.70 -4.08 -24.45
CA LEU A 115 11.28 -3.75 -23.08
C LEU A 115 12.27 -2.80 -22.41
N ARG A 116 11.72 -1.82 -21.69
CA ARG A 116 12.48 -0.96 -20.79
C ARG A 116 12.07 -1.25 -19.34
N GLY A 117 12.99 -1.85 -18.59
CA GLY A 117 12.80 -2.11 -17.16
C GLY A 117 12.64 -0.82 -16.35
N SER A 118 11.76 -0.87 -15.36
CA SER A 118 11.65 0.15 -14.33
C SER A 118 12.84 0.05 -13.38
N TYR A 119 13.29 1.18 -12.87
CA TYR A 119 14.35 1.17 -11.85
C TYR A 119 13.83 0.58 -10.54
N ILE A 120 14.40 -0.56 -10.14
CA ILE A 120 14.17 -1.17 -8.83
C ILE A 120 15.38 -0.84 -7.93
N PRO A 121 15.20 0.00 -6.89
CA PRO A 121 16.29 0.33 -5.97
C PRO A 121 16.85 -0.90 -5.26
N PRO A 122 18.09 -0.86 -4.74
CA PRO A 122 18.63 -1.90 -3.86
C PRO A 122 17.73 -2.19 -2.66
N GLN A 123 17.80 -3.40 -2.11
CA GLN A 123 16.91 -3.89 -1.05
C GLN A 123 16.81 -2.90 0.13
N GLU A 124 17.94 -2.46 0.69
CA GLU A 124 18.00 -1.52 1.82
C GLU A 124 17.21 -0.23 1.54
N GLN A 125 17.29 0.30 0.31
CA GLN A 125 16.54 1.49 -0.07
C GLN A 125 15.04 1.20 -0.20
N ARG A 126 14.65 0.01 -0.67
CA ARG A 126 13.23 -0.39 -0.77
C ARG A 126 12.61 -0.50 0.62
N GLU A 127 13.32 -1.12 1.57
CA GLU A 127 12.88 -1.27 2.96
C GLU A 127 12.69 0.09 3.64
N LEU A 128 13.66 1.00 3.53
CA LEU A 128 13.53 2.36 4.06
C LEU A 128 12.38 3.14 3.41
N ARG A 129 12.18 3.00 2.09
CA ARG A 129 11.05 3.61 1.38
C ARG A 129 9.71 3.07 1.86
N GLU A 130 9.61 1.78 2.16
CA GLU A 130 8.39 1.17 2.68
C GLU A 130 8.06 1.72 4.08
N LEU A 131 9.04 1.77 4.98
CA LEU A 131 8.87 2.33 6.33
C LEU A 131 8.47 3.82 6.30
N THR A 132 9.13 4.63 5.48
CA THR A 132 8.86 6.07 5.38
C THR A 132 7.50 6.37 4.73
N ARG A 133 7.10 5.57 3.73
CA ARG A 133 5.74 5.63 3.16
C ARG A 133 4.69 5.23 4.17
N TYR A 134 4.92 4.12 4.89
CA TYR A 134 4.01 3.68 5.95
C TYR A 134 3.84 4.74 7.04
N ARG A 135 4.94 5.31 7.53
CA ARG A 135 4.90 6.45 8.47
C ARG A 135 4.07 7.61 7.92
N THR A 136 4.24 7.95 6.65
CA THR A 136 3.47 9.02 6.00
C THR A 136 1.98 8.70 6.00
N THR A 137 1.59 7.47 5.66
CA THR A 137 0.21 6.99 5.74
C THR A 137 -0.35 7.13 7.14
N VAL A 138 0.35 6.60 8.16
CA VAL A 138 -0.10 6.65 9.56
C VAL A 138 -0.25 8.10 10.05
N VAL A 139 0.68 8.99 9.69
CA VAL A 139 0.58 10.42 10.03
C VAL A 139 -0.64 11.06 9.38
N GLN A 140 -0.90 10.76 8.10
CA GLN A 140 -2.08 11.26 7.39
C GLN A 140 -3.38 10.69 7.99
N GLU A 141 -3.41 9.42 8.37
CA GLU A 141 -4.56 8.79 9.02
C GLU A 141 -4.84 9.41 10.38
N ARG A 142 -3.82 9.57 11.22
CA ARG A 142 -3.93 10.26 12.51
C ARG A 142 -4.47 11.69 12.34
N ALA A 143 -4.01 12.41 11.32
CA ALA A 143 -4.54 13.74 11.00
C ALA A 143 -6.01 13.68 10.56
N ARG A 144 -6.40 12.69 9.74
CA ARG A 144 -7.80 12.48 9.33
C ARG A 144 -8.69 12.20 10.53
N PHE A 145 -8.29 11.33 11.46
CA PHE A 145 -9.06 11.05 12.67
C PHE A 145 -9.16 12.28 13.58
N SER A 146 -8.04 13.00 13.76
CA SER A 146 -8.01 14.27 14.51
C SER A 146 -8.98 15.30 13.92
N ASN A 147 -9.06 15.40 12.59
CA ASN A 147 -9.96 16.31 11.89
C ASN A 147 -11.43 15.88 11.88
N ARG A 148 -11.74 14.62 12.19
CA ARG A 148 -13.13 14.13 12.34
C ARG A 148 -13.70 14.43 13.71
N LEU A 149 -12.85 14.47 14.74
CA LEU A 149 -13.28 14.72 16.12
C LEU A 149 -14.07 16.04 16.29
N PRO A 150 -13.65 17.19 15.72
CA PRO A 150 -14.47 18.40 15.74
C PRO A 150 -15.85 18.22 15.10
N LYS A 151 -15.98 17.41 14.04
CA LYS A 151 -17.28 17.20 13.38
C LYS A 151 -18.28 16.52 14.30
N VAL A 152 -17.83 15.53 15.08
CA VAL A 152 -18.68 14.84 16.07
C VAL A 152 -19.07 15.78 17.21
N LEU A 153 -18.13 16.63 17.66
CA LEU A 153 -18.41 17.61 18.71
C LEU A 153 -19.40 18.68 18.22
N GLU A 154 -19.26 19.15 16.99
CA GLU A 154 -20.16 20.12 16.36
C GLU A 154 -21.59 19.58 16.23
N ASP A 155 -21.75 18.31 15.84
CA ASP A 155 -23.05 17.63 15.81
C ASP A 155 -23.68 17.51 17.21
N ALA A 156 -22.85 17.26 18.23
CA ALA A 156 -23.24 17.32 19.64
C ALA A 156 -23.48 18.75 20.18
N LYS A 157 -23.35 19.79 19.35
CA LYS A 157 -23.44 21.22 19.71
C LYS A 157 -22.37 21.67 20.71
N VAL A 158 -21.26 20.95 20.81
CA VAL A 158 -20.10 21.27 21.65
C VAL A 158 -19.11 22.10 20.82
N LYS A 159 -19.04 23.40 21.07
CA LYS A 159 -18.28 24.39 20.30
C LYS A 159 -16.82 24.52 20.72
N ARG A 160 -16.20 23.42 21.13
CA ARG A 160 -14.86 23.45 21.75
C ARG A 160 -13.76 23.97 20.81
N GLY A 161 -13.90 23.79 19.49
CA GLY A 161 -12.98 24.35 18.50
C GLY A 161 -12.88 25.88 18.53
N ALA A 162 -13.88 26.56 19.11
CA ALA A 162 -13.88 28.01 19.28
C ALA A 162 -13.04 28.48 20.49
N VAL A 163 -12.71 27.59 21.44
CA VAL A 163 -12.07 27.98 22.72
C VAL A 163 -10.71 27.32 22.93
N ALA A 164 -10.46 26.15 22.34
CA ALA A 164 -9.19 25.43 22.46
C ALA A 164 -8.40 25.43 21.14
N THR A 165 -7.18 25.98 21.17
CA THR A 165 -6.25 25.97 20.02
C THR A 165 -5.79 24.55 19.66
N ASN A 166 -5.67 23.66 20.64
CA ASN A 166 -5.31 22.26 20.44
C ASN A 166 -6.39 21.32 21.01
N ILE A 167 -7.17 20.72 20.11
CA ILE A 167 -8.26 19.79 20.43
C ILE A 167 -7.79 18.44 21.01
N LEU A 168 -6.49 18.15 20.97
CA LEU A 168 -5.89 16.93 21.53
C LEU A 168 -4.86 17.25 22.62
N GLY A 169 -4.81 18.50 23.11
CA GLY A 169 -3.98 18.86 24.25
C GLY A 169 -4.45 18.18 25.55
N ARG A 170 -3.61 18.20 26.60
CA ARG A 170 -3.90 17.51 27.88
C ARG A 170 -5.29 17.82 28.46
N SER A 171 -5.66 19.10 28.57
CA SER A 171 -6.98 19.51 29.06
C SER A 171 -8.11 19.03 28.15
N ALA A 172 -7.90 19.12 26.83
CA ALA A 172 -8.89 18.73 25.84
C ALA A 172 -9.13 17.21 25.84
N ARG A 173 -8.08 16.41 26.05
CA ARG A 173 -8.20 14.96 26.20
C ARG A 173 -8.96 14.57 27.47
N ALA A 174 -8.57 15.13 28.62
CA ALA A 174 -9.26 14.87 29.88
C ALA A 174 -10.78 15.17 29.79
N MET A 175 -11.16 16.26 29.13
CA MET A 175 -12.57 16.58 28.88
C MET A 175 -13.26 15.55 27.97
N LEU A 176 -12.61 15.09 26.90
CA LEU A 176 -13.20 14.09 26.01
C LEU A 176 -13.34 12.73 26.68
N GLU A 177 -12.35 12.32 27.46
CA GLU A 177 -12.40 11.10 28.27
C GLU A 177 -13.55 11.15 29.28
N ALA A 178 -13.73 12.28 29.96
CA ALA A 178 -14.87 12.49 30.86
C ALA A 178 -16.23 12.43 30.11
N ILE A 179 -16.32 13.07 28.93
CA ILE A 179 -17.50 12.98 28.07
C ILE A 179 -17.78 11.52 27.66
N VAL A 180 -16.74 10.76 27.28
CA VAL A 180 -16.84 9.33 26.93
C VAL A 180 -17.31 8.51 28.12
N ALA A 181 -16.77 8.76 29.31
CA ALA A 181 -17.18 8.14 30.58
C ALA A 181 -18.62 8.50 30.99
N GLY A 182 -19.20 9.51 30.35
CA GLY A 182 -20.61 9.85 30.47
C GLY A 182 -20.91 11.13 31.23
N GLU A 183 -19.89 11.90 31.59
CA GLU A 183 -20.05 13.23 32.18
C GLU A 183 -20.75 14.17 31.19
N ARG A 184 -21.70 14.95 31.71
CA ARG A 184 -22.56 15.88 30.94
C ARG A 184 -22.58 17.27 31.52
N ASP A 185 -22.13 17.46 32.76
CA ASP A 185 -22.08 18.76 33.41
C ASP A 185 -20.94 19.62 32.79
N PRO A 186 -21.28 20.71 32.08
CA PRO A 186 -20.28 21.57 31.47
C PRO A 186 -19.33 22.21 32.49
N ALA A 187 -19.78 22.45 33.74
CA ALA A 187 -18.97 23.05 34.79
C ALA A 187 -17.87 22.07 35.25
N LEU A 188 -18.22 20.81 35.49
CA LEU A 188 -17.25 19.76 35.84
C LEU A 188 -16.24 19.53 34.72
N LEU A 189 -16.70 19.51 33.46
CA LEU A 189 -15.81 19.39 32.31
C LEU A 189 -14.88 20.62 32.18
N ALA A 190 -15.39 21.83 32.38
CA ALA A 190 -14.58 23.04 32.36
C ALA A 190 -13.55 23.10 33.51
N ASP A 191 -13.82 22.40 34.62
CA ASP A 191 -12.88 22.29 35.73
C ASP A 191 -11.63 21.46 35.41
N LEU A 192 -11.69 20.63 34.37
CA LEU A 192 -10.52 19.91 33.84
C LEU A 192 -9.57 20.83 33.04
N ALA A 193 -9.95 22.09 32.77
CA ALA A 193 -9.10 23.03 32.05
C ALA A 193 -7.84 23.38 32.86
N ARG A 194 -6.68 23.35 32.19
CA ARG A 194 -5.38 23.75 32.76
C ARG A 194 -4.72 24.90 31.99
N GLY A 195 -3.79 25.60 32.63
CA GLY A 195 -2.97 26.66 32.01
C GLY A 195 -3.82 27.82 31.47
N THR A 196 -3.54 28.25 30.24
CA THR A 196 -4.28 29.34 29.56
C THR A 196 -5.74 29.00 29.26
N LEU A 197 -6.12 27.71 29.25
CA LEU A 197 -7.51 27.32 29.09
C LEU A 197 -8.30 27.50 30.40
N ARG A 198 -7.63 27.40 31.56
CA ARG A 198 -8.23 27.64 32.88
C ARG A 198 -8.64 29.10 33.06
N THR A 199 -7.84 30.04 32.54
CA THR A 199 -8.20 31.48 32.59
C THR A 199 -9.45 31.79 31.75
N LYS A 200 -9.78 30.93 30.77
CA LYS A 200 -10.98 31.00 29.94
C LYS A 200 -12.12 30.08 30.42
N ARG A 201 -12.12 29.63 31.68
CA ARG A 201 -13.08 28.64 32.23
C ARG A 201 -14.53 28.93 31.84
N ALA A 202 -15.02 30.15 32.03
CA ALA A 202 -16.41 30.51 31.72
C ALA A 202 -16.75 30.31 30.23
N ALA A 203 -15.85 30.68 29.32
CA ALA A 203 -16.03 30.46 27.89
C ALA A 203 -15.94 28.96 27.52
N VAL A 204 -15.09 28.20 28.21
CA VAL A 204 -14.98 26.74 28.05
C VAL A 204 -16.27 26.05 28.48
N GLU A 205 -16.80 26.41 29.64
CA GLU A 205 -18.08 25.92 30.17
C GLU A 205 -19.20 26.17 29.16
N GLN A 206 -19.33 27.41 28.67
CA GLN A 206 -20.31 27.75 27.63
C GLN A 206 -20.14 26.93 26.34
N ALA A 207 -18.90 26.69 25.91
CA ALA A 207 -18.62 25.90 24.71
C ALA A 207 -18.88 24.39 24.89
N LEU A 208 -18.91 23.90 26.12
CA LEU A 208 -19.23 22.52 26.48
C LEU A 208 -20.72 22.28 26.71
N THR A 209 -21.52 23.35 26.81
CA THR A 209 -22.98 23.29 26.84
C THR A 209 -23.53 22.76 25.51
N GLY A 210 -23.74 21.45 25.45
CA GLY A 210 -24.23 20.74 24.26
C GLY A 210 -25.05 19.50 24.62
N ARG A 211 -25.46 18.73 23.60
CA ARG A 211 -26.23 17.49 23.77
C ARG A 211 -25.42 16.30 23.27
N VAL A 212 -24.62 15.72 24.16
CA VAL A 212 -23.86 14.50 23.87
C VAL A 212 -24.75 13.26 24.08
N MET A 213 -25.02 12.53 23.00
CA MET A 213 -25.77 11.28 23.01
C MET A 213 -24.84 10.07 23.07
N GLY A 214 -25.41 8.87 23.31
CA GLY A 214 -24.62 7.63 23.40
C GLY A 214 -23.75 7.37 22.17
N HIS A 215 -24.29 7.60 20.96
CA HIS A 215 -23.55 7.40 19.73
C HIS A 215 -22.42 8.43 19.53
N HIS A 216 -22.57 9.67 19.99
CA HIS A 216 -21.47 10.66 20.00
C HIS A 216 -20.31 10.17 20.87
N ARG A 217 -20.60 9.65 22.07
CA ARG A 217 -19.57 9.11 22.98
C ARG A 217 -18.84 7.92 22.35
N PHE A 218 -19.57 7.02 21.71
CA PHE A 218 -18.99 5.91 20.96
C PHE A 218 -18.02 6.41 19.88
N LEU A 219 -18.46 7.34 19.02
CA LEU A 219 -17.61 7.90 17.96
C LEU A 219 -16.37 8.62 18.51
N ILE A 220 -16.50 9.39 19.60
CA ILE A 220 -15.37 10.06 20.25
C ILE A 220 -14.38 9.02 20.79
N SER A 221 -14.86 7.96 21.44
CA SER A 221 -14.02 6.86 21.95
C SER A 221 -13.22 6.18 20.84
N GLU A 222 -13.88 5.81 19.75
CA GLU A 222 -13.23 5.19 18.59
C GLU A 222 -12.17 6.12 17.97
N LEU A 223 -12.50 7.40 17.80
CA LEU A 223 -11.56 8.39 17.23
C LEU A 223 -10.36 8.63 18.15
N LEU A 224 -10.54 8.66 19.47
CA LEU A 224 -9.43 8.80 20.41
C LEU A 224 -8.49 7.58 20.35
N GLY A 225 -9.04 6.36 20.34
CA GLY A 225 -8.25 5.14 20.24
C GLY A 225 -7.42 5.03 18.94
N GLN A 226 -7.87 5.65 17.84
CA GLN A 226 -7.14 5.68 16.56
C GLN A 226 -6.07 6.78 16.48
N ILE A 227 -6.06 7.72 17.44
CA ILE A 227 -5.13 8.86 17.47
C ILE A 227 -3.91 8.58 18.35
N GLU A 228 -4.05 7.65 19.30
CA GLU A 228 -3.05 7.24 20.29
C GLU A 228 -2.19 6.08 19.78
#